data_AF-A0A2D5USG3-F1
#
_entry.id   AF-A0A2D5USG3-F1
#
_cell.length_a   1.000
_cell.length_b   1.000
_cell.length_c   1.000
_cell.angle_alpha   90.00
_cell.angle_beta   90.00
_cell.angle_gamma   90.00
#
_symmetry.space_group_name_H-M   'P 1'
#
loop_
_entity.id
_entity.type
_entity.pdbx_description
1 polymer ?
#
loop_
_entity_poly.entity_id
_entity_poly.type
_entity_poly.pdbx_seq_one_letter_code
_entity_poly.pdbx_strand_id
1 'polypeptide(L)'
;MDENYLTESFIFLLNCLLTRERAVAIEILNRFCVENDEFSFNIAEEISISMQEVTEQGIPDIKVSSPDKLIYVEVKHDSPLGFQQIERYKKALDASLASIRHVVLLTRFTIDFDEETEKPYKYIRWFEVYN
;
A
#
# COMPACT_ATOMS: atom_id res chain seq x y z
N MET A 1 -10.48 -8.72 13.08
CA MET A 1 -9.53 -8.96 14.19
C MET A 1 -8.13 -9.13 13.64
N ASP A 2 -7.92 -9.96 12.62
CA ASP A 2 -6.56 -10.25 12.13
C ASP A 2 -6.01 -9.21 11.14
N GLU A 3 -6.82 -8.72 10.19
CA GLU A 3 -6.38 -7.71 9.20
C GLU A 3 -5.89 -6.42 9.87
N ASN A 4 -6.64 -5.90 10.85
CA ASN A 4 -6.20 -4.74 11.63
C ASN A 4 -4.85 -5.01 12.30
N TYR A 5 -4.72 -6.11 13.04
CA TYR A 5 -3.47 -6.46 13.73
C TYR A 5 -2.29 -6.55 12.76
N LEU A 6 -2.49 -7.13 11.57
CA LEU A 6 -1.48 -7.23 10.53
C LEU A 6 -1.10 -5.85 9.99
N THR A 7 -2.08 -5.00 9.72
CA THR A 7 -1.88 -3.60 9.32
C THR A 7 -1.06 -2.84 10.38
N GLU A 8 -1.44 -2.90 11.66
CA GLU A 8 -0.70 -2.19 12.71
C GLU A 8 0.71 -2.74 12.86
N SER A 9 0.86 -4.07 12.85
CA SER A 9 2.16 -4.73 12.96
C SER A 9 3.08 -4.37 11.80
N PHE A 10 2.54 -4.31 10.58
CA PHE A 10 3.31 -3.96 9.39
C PHE A 10 3.73 -2.49 9.40
N ILE A 11 2.82 -1.57 9.76
CA ILE A 11 3.14 -0.15 9.94
C ILE A 11 4.21 0.02 11.02
N PHE A 12 4.05 -0.64 12.17
CA PHE A 12 5.00 -0.57 13.28
C PHE A 12 6.39 -1.06 12.84
N LEU A 13 6.45 -2.21 12.16
CA LEU A 13 7.69 -2.77 11.64
C LEU A 13 8.38 -1.82 10.66
N LEU A 14 7.65 -1.32 9.66
CA LEU A 14 8.21 -0.42 8.66
C LEU A 14 8.71 0.88 9.28
N ASN A 15 7.98 1.46 10.23
CA ASN A 15 8.44 2.66 10.95
C ASN A 15 9.69 2.38 11.81
N CYS A 16 9.76 1.20 12.45
CA CYS A 16 10.97 0.77 13.17
C CYS A 16 12.17 0.63 12.23
N LEU A 17 11.98 0.03 11.05
CA LEU A 17 13.03 -0.13 10.05
C LEU A 17 13.44 1.21 9.44
N LEU A 18 12.50 2.12 9.14
CA LEU A 18 12.82 3.46 8.63
C LEU A 18 13.73 4.24 9.59
N THR A 19 13.59 3.99 10.90
CA THR A 19 14.36 4.62 11.98
C THR A 19 15.72 3.94 12.20
N ARG A 20 15.77 2.61 12.17
CA ARG A 20 16.95 1.82 12.60
C ARG A 20 17.78 1.26 11.45
N GLU A 21 17.11 0.79 10.40
CA GLU A 21 17.69 0.05 9.28
C GLU A 21 17.11 0.57 7.96
N ARG A 22 17.35 1.86 7.69
CA ARG A 22 16.67 2.59 6.61
C ARG A 22 16.82 1.94 5.24
N ALA A 23 18.01 1.42 4.93
CA ALA A 23 18.25 0.73 3.65
C ALA A 23 17.31 -0.47 3.46
N VAL A 24 17.09 -1.27 4.51
CA VAL A 24 16.18 -2.41 4.51
C VAL A 24 14.73 -1.94 4.34
N ALA A 25 14.33 -0.87 5.03
CA ALA A 25 13.00 -0.29 4.87
C ALA A 25 12.73 0.15 3.42
N ILE A 26 13.69 0.82 2.79
CA ILE A 26 13.59 1.27 1.41
C ILE A 26 13.49 0.10 0.44
N GLU A 27 14.30 -0.94 0.61
CA GLU A 27 14.22 -2.17 -0.20
C GLU A 27 12.83 -2.80 -0.11
N ILE A 28 12.32 -2.93 1.11
CA ILE A 28 10.98 -3.48 1.37
C ILE A 28 9.89 -2.60 0.72
N LEU A 29 9.94 -1.28 0.89
CA LEU A 29 8.96 -0.36 0.30
C LEU A 29 8.98 -0.40 -1.23
N ASN A 30 10.16 -0.44 -1.84
CA ASN A 30 10.28 -0.60 -3.29
C ASN A 30 9.67 -1.93 -3.74
N ARG A 31 9.98 -3.02 -3.05
CA ARG A 31 9.41 -4.34 -3.36
C ARG A 31 7.89 -4.37 -3.21
N PHE A 32 7.32 -3.64 -2.25
CA PHE A 32 5.88 -3.62 -2.01
C PHE A 32 5.10 -2.64 -2.88
N CYS A 33 5.68 -1.50 -3.22
CA CYS A 33 4.91 -0.39 -3.82
C CYS A 33 5.23 -0.14 -5.29
N VAL A 34 6.44 -0.47 -5.73
CA VAL A 34 6.91 -0.18 -7.09
C VAL A 34 6.57 -1.33 -8.01
N GLU A 35 5.83 -1.06 -9.07
CA GLU A 35 5.59 -2.01 -10.17
C GLU A 35 6.43 -1.56 -11.38
N ASN A 36 7.06 -2.50 -12.08
CA ASN A 36 7.79 -2.25 -13.35
C ASN A 36 8.77 -1.05 -13.36
N ASP A 37 9.46 -0.80 -12.26
CA ASP A 37 10.41 0.33 -12.10
C ASP A 37 9.80 1.72 -12.39
N GLU A 38 8.48 1.88 -12.25
CA GLU A 38 7.77 3.14 -12.55
C GLU A 38 8.21 4.32 -11.65
N PHE A 39 8.68 4.02 -10.44
CA PHE A 39 9.28 4.97 -9.51
C PHE A 39 10.18 4.23 -8.51
N SER A 40 10.84 4.95 -7.59
CA SER A 40 11.50 4.33 -6.45
C SER A 40 11.49 5.24 -5.23
N PHE A 41 11.57 4.63 -4.07
CA PHE A 41 11.96 5.28 -2.82
C PHE A 41 13.48 5.24 -2.68
N ASN A 42 14.06 6.33 -2.18
CA ASN A 42 15.49 6.40 -1.86
C ASN A 42 15.75 6.75 -0.38
N ILE A 43 17.00 6.54 0.06
CA ILE A 43 17.41 6.72 1.45
C ILE A 43 17.25 8.17 1.94
N ALA A 44 17.34 9.17 1.06
CA ALA A 44 17.25 10.58 1.43
C ALA A 44 15.80 11.10 1.47
N GLU A 45 14.83 10.36 0.93
CA GLU A 45 13.42 10.78 0.93
C GLU A 45 12.86 10.83 2.35
N GLU A 46 12.09 11.86 2.67
CA GLU A 46 11.28 11.88 3.89
C GLU A 46 10.04 11.00 3.67
N ILE A 47 9.97 9.86 4.36
CA ILE A 47 8.90 8.88 4.19
C ILE A 47 8.11 8.80 5.49
N SER A 48 6.79 8.93 5.36
CA SER A 48 5.83 8.75 6.45
C SER A 48 4.92 7.58 6.12
N ILE A 49 4.72 6.70 7.11
CA ILE A 49 3.85 5.52 7.02
C ILE A 49 2.89 5.56 8.19
N SER A 50 1.59 5.63 7.89
CA SER A 50 0.54 5.72 8.88
C SER A 50 -0.68 4.90 8.48
N MET A 51 -1.56 4.63 9.43
CA MET A 51 -2.94 4.29 9.10
C MET A 51 -3.61 5.52 8.47
N GLN A 52 -4.65 5.32 7.67
CA GLN A 52 -5.64 6.38 7.48
C GLN A 52 -6.75 6.23 8.52
N GLU A 53 -7.30 7.36 8.98
CA GLU A 53 -8.46 7.37 9.87
C GLU A 53 -9.78 7.22 9.08
N VAL A 54 -10.81 6.76 9.79
CA VAL A 54 -12.07 6.27 9.24
C VAL A 54 -12.80 7.31 8.36
N THR A 55 -13.27 6.90 7.17
CA THR A 55 -14.20 7.64 6.31
C THR A 55 -15.39 6.77 5.92
N GLU A 56 -16.52 7.40 5.62
CA GLU A 56 -17.78 6.76 5.23
C GLU A 56 -17.73 6.04 3.87
N GLN A 57 -16.62 6.16 3.13
CA GLN A 57 -16.45 5.63 1.77
C GLN A 57 -15.36 4.53 1.70
N GLY A 58 -14.85 4.08 2.85
CA GLY A 58 -13.76 3.12 2.95
C GLY A 58 -12.40 3.81 3.07
N ILE A 59 -11.47 3.16 3.76
CA ILE A 59 -10.18 3.74 4.15
C ILE A 59 -9.10 2.74 3.79
N PRO A 60 -8.08 3.12 3.02
CA PRO A 60 -6.95 2.25 2.81
C PRO A 60 -6.29 1.98 4.16
N ASP A 61 -6.00 0.71 4.42
CA ASP A 61 -5.39 0.28 5.68
C ASP A 61 -4.11 1.05 6.01
N ILE A 62 -3.32 1.39 4.97
CA ILE A 62 -2.04 2.07 5.12
C ILE A 62 -1.90 3.20 4.10
N LYS A 63 -1.37 4.33 4.57
CA LYS A 63 -0.84 5.42 3.76
C LYS A 63 0.67 5.43 3.83
N VAL A 64 1.33 5.38 2.68
CA VAL A 64 2.75 5.69 2.53
C VAL A 64 2.87 6.99 1.76
N SER A 65 3.59 7.97 2.30
CA SER A 65 3.76 9.26 1.65
C SER A 65 5.19 9.76 1.73
N SER A 66 5.65 10.40 0.66
CA SER A 66 6.86 11.22 0.59
C SER A 66 6.54 12.53 -0.18
N PRO A 67 7.47 13.50 -0.33
CA PRO A 67 7.15 14.80 -0.92
C PRO A 67 6.45 14.75 -2.29
N ASP A 68 6.75 13.74 -3.11
CA ASP A 68 6.22 13.57 -4.46
C ASP A 68 5.33 12.32 -4.63
N LYS A 69 5.15 11.52 -3.57
CA LYS A 69 4.47 10.21 -3.64
C LYS A 69 3.36 10.11 -2.61
N LEU A 70 2.22 9.58 -3.05
CA LEU A 70 1.13 9.15 -2.19
C LEU A 70 0.66 7.76 -2.59
N ILE A 71 0.78 6.80 -1.68
CA ILE A 71 0.48 5.40 -1.93
C ILE A 71 -0.50 4.91 -0.87
N TYR A 72 -1.58 4.29 -1.35
CA TYR A 72 -2.55 3.61 -0.51
C TYR A 72 -2.33 2.11 -0.62
N VAL A 73 -2.24 1.44 0.53
CA VAL A 73 -2.12 -0.02 0.60
C VAL A 73 -3.34 -0.57 1.32
N GLU A 74 -4.00 -1.52 0.68
CA GLU A 74 -5.06 -2.33 1.27
C GLU A 74 -4.50 -3.71 1.63
N VAL A 75 -4.79 -4.17 2.84
CA VAL A 75 -4.36 -5.47 3.35
C VAL A 75 -5.57 -6.40 3.41
N LYS A 76 -5.48 -7.54 2.74
CA LYS A 76 -6.52 -8.58 2.78
C LYS A 76 -5.96 -9.89 3.31
N HIS A 77 -6.52 -10.36 4.42
CA HIS A 77 -6.21 -11.67 4.95
C HIS A 77 -7.24 -12.67 4.44
N ASP A 78 -8.45 -12.67 5.01
CA ASP A 78 -9.53 -13.60 4.64
C ASP A 78 -10.74 -12.90 4.01
N SER A 79 -10.76 -11.56 3.98
CA SER A 79 -11.88 -10.82 3.39
C SER A 79 -11.68 -10.56 1.89
N PRO A 80 -12.76 -10.54 1.09
CA PRO A 80 -12.68 -10.06 -0.29
C PRO A 80 -12.50 -8.54 -0.32
N LEU A 81 -12.12 -8.00 -1.49
CA LEU A 81 -12.22 -6.57 -1.73
C LEU A 81 -13.67 -6.11 -1.62
N GLY A 82 -13.88 -4.93 -1.02
CA GLY A 82 -15.17 -4.28 -1.07
C GLY A 82 -15.54 -3.88 -2.50
N PHE A 83 -16.84 -3.80 -2.78
CA PHE A 83 -17.36 -3.31 -4.05
C PHE A 83 -16.68 -1.99 -4.43
N GLN A 84 -16.10 -1.87 -5.64
CA GLN A 84 -15.42 -0.67 -6.15
C GLN A 84 -14.35 -0.06 -5.23
N GLN A 85 -13.79 -0.82 -4.28
CA GLN A 85 -12.88 -0.28 -3.27
C GLN A 85 -11.62 0.34 -3.89
N ILE A 86 -11.00 -0.35 -4.85
CA ILE A 86 -9.83 0.14 -5.56
C ILE A 86 -10.14 1.41 -6.37
N GLU A 87 -11.28 1.45 -7.06
CA GLU A 87 -11.72 2.61 -7.83
C GLU A 87 -11.87 3.86 -6.94
N ARG A 88 -12.47 3.70 -5.76
CA ARG A 88 -12.59 4.80 -4.79
C ARG A 88 -11.23 5.30 -4.31
N TYR A 89 -10.27 4.41 -4.07
CA TYR A 89 -8.92 4.80 -3.69
C TYR A 89 -8.19 5.56 -4.80
N LYS A 90 -8.31 5.13 -6.06
CA LYS A 90 -7.74 5.87 -7.19
C LYS A 90 -8.34 7.28 -7.30
N LYS A 91 -9.66 7.41 -7.20
CA LYS A 91 -10.35 8.70 -7.17
C LYS A 91 -9.89 9.60 -6.02
N ALA A 92 -9.67 9.02 -4.83
CA ALA A 92 -9.15 9.77 -3.69
C ALA A 92 -7.71 10.23 -3.90
N LEU A 93 -6.88 9.42 -4.56
CA LEU A 93 -5.53 9.82 -4.96
C LEU A 93 -5.56 10.93 -6.02
N ASP A 94 -6.55 10.98 -6.90
CA ASP A 94 -6.67 12.03 -7.92
C ASP A 94 -6.80 13.44 -7.36
N ALA A 95 -7.28 13.58 -6.11
CA ALA A 95 -7.33 14.86 -5.41
C ALA A 95 -5.96 15.30 -4.83
N SER A 96 -4.96 14.42 -4.83
CA SER A 96 -3.61 14.72 -4.35
C SER A 96 -2.76 15.44 -5.39
N LEU A 97 -1.89 16.34 -4.93
CA LEU A 97 -0.86 16.99 -5.77
C LEU A 97 0.41 16.14 -5.95
N ALA A 98 0.47 14.95 -5.33
CA ALA A 98 1.58 14.03 -5.51
C ALA A 98 1.71 13.61 -6.98
N SER A 99 2.95 13.58 -7.49
CA SER A 99 3.21 13.16 -8.86
C SER A 99 3.00 11.67 -9.03
N ILE A 100 3.44 10.88 -8.04
CA ILE A 100 3.22 9.43 -7.99
C ILE A 100 2.05 9.12 -7.08
N ARG A 101 1.07 8.38 -7.61
CA ARG A 101 -0.21 8.08 -6.95
C ARG A 101 -0.58 6.63 -7.18
N HIS A 102 -0.33 5.76 -6.20
CA HIS A 102 -0.48 4.32 -6.36
C HIS A 102 -1.46 3.72 -5.36
N VAL A 103 -2.14 2.67 -5.81
CA VAL A 103 -2.93 1.76 -4.96
C VAL A 103 -2.28 0.39 -5.05
N VAL A 104 -1.91 -0.16 -3.91
CA VAL A 104 -1.30 -1.48 -3.74
C VAL A 104 -2.29 -2.38 -3.01
N LEU A 105 -2.43 -3.61 -3.47
CA LEU A 105 -3.18 -4.64 -2.76
C LEU A 105 -2.23 -5.72 -2.26
N LEU A 106 -2.18 -5.88 -0.94
CA LEU A 106 -1.37 -6.88 -0.26
C LEU A 106 -2.29 -7.96 0.31
N THR A 107 -2.31 -9.15 -0.29
CA THR A 107 -3.29 -10.19 0.06
C THR A 107 -2.66 -11.53 0.40
N ARG A 108 -3.32 -12.33 1.23
CA ARG A 108 -2.94 -13.73 1.44
C ARG A 108 -3.38 -14.65 0.30
N PHE A 109 -4.51 -14.37 -0.35
CA PHE A 109 -5.12 -15.23 -1.36
C PHE A 109 -5.18 -14.58 -2.74
N THR A 110 -5.34 -15.42 -3.77
CA THR A 110 -5.63 -14.95 -5.13
C THR A 110 -6.94 -14.16 -5.12
N ILE A 111 -6.92 -12.98 -5.76
CA ILE A 111 -8.11 -12.16 -5.99
C ILE A 111 -8.34 -12.15 -7.49
N ASP A 112 -9.51 -12.62 -7.91
CA ASP A 112 -9.93 -12.59 -9.30
C ASP A 112 -10.47 -11.20 -9.61
N PHE A 113 -9.79 -10.50 -10.51
CA PHE A 113 -10.25 -9.23 -11.04
C PHE A 113 -10.95 -9.46 -12.37
N ASP A 114 -12.27 -9.34 -12.39
CA ASP A 114 -13.07 -9.38 -13.61
C ASP A 114 -12.71 -8.19 -14.54
N GLU A 115 -13.02 -8.30 -15.83
CA GLU A 115 -12.68 -7.27 -16.83
C GLU A 115 -13.28 -5.90 -16.52
N GLU A 116 -14.42 -5.86 -15.82
CA GLU A 116 -15.11 -4.62 -15.41
C GLU A 116 -14.58 -4.03 -14.09
N THR A 117 -13.68 -4.75 -13.39
CA THR A 117 -13.20 -4.33 -12.06
C THR A 117 -11.89 -3.57 -12.16
N GLU A 118 -11.88 -2.37 -11.58
CA GLU A 118 -10.67 -1.54 -11.48
C GLU A 118 -9.56 -2.28 -10.70
N LYS A 119 -8.38 -2.40 -11.32
CA LYS A 119 -7.23 -3.13 -10.75
C LYS A 119 -6.30 -2.19 -9.98
N PRO A 120 -5.68 -2.65 -8.87
CA PRO A 120 -4.62 -1.86 -8.22
C PRO A 120 -3.44 -1.72 -9.18
N TYR A 121 -2.58 -0.72 -8.92
CA TYR A 121 -1.34 -0.55 -9.70
C TYR A 121 -0.38 -1.70 -9.42
N LYS A 122 -0.40 -2.21 -8.18
CA LYS A 122 0.37 -3.38 -7.78
C LYS A 122 -0.47 -4.33 -6.94
N TYR A 123 -0.32 -5.61 -7.22
CA TYR A 123 -0.99 -6.70 -6.51
C TYR A 123 0.06 -7.71 -6.07
N ILE A 124 0.14 -7.99 -4.77
CA ILE A 124 1.16 -8.88 -4.21
C ILE A 124 0.50 -9.88 -3.27
N ARG A 125 0.80 -11.15 -3.48
CA ARG A 125 0.50 -12.18 -2.48
C ARG A 125 1.64 -12.26 -1.47
N TRP A 126 1.31 -12.40 -0.19
CA TRP A 126 2.32 -12.30 0.88
C TRP A 126 3.51 -13.25 0.72
N PHE A 127 3.29 -14.44 0.15
CA PHE A 127 4.35 -15.43 -0.08
C PHE A 127 5.26 -15.09 -1.27
N GLU A 128 4.84 -14.20 -2.18
CA GLU A 128 5.65 -13.77 -3.34
C GLU A 128 6.77 -12.80 -2.94
N VAL A 129 6.68 -12.24 -1.73
CA VAL A 129 7.69 -11.32 -1.18
C VAL A 129 8.98 -12.06 -0.81
N TYR A 130 8.90 -13.36 -0.51
CA TYR A 130 10.04 -14.17 -0.06
C TYR A 130 10.65 -15.07 -1.16
N ASN A 131 10.09 -15.04 -2.38
CA ASN A 131 10.59 -15.81 -3.52
C ASN A 131 11.41 -14.97 -4.49
#